data_AF-A0A0T6YN07-F1
#
_entry.id   AF-A0A0T6YN07-F1
#
_cell.length_a   1.000
_cell.length_b   1.000
_cell.length_c   1.000
_cell.angle_alpha   90.00
_cell.angle_beta   90.00
_cell.angle_gamma   90.00
#
_symmetry.space_group_name_H-M   'P 1'
#
loop_
_entity.id
_entity.type
_entity.pdbx_description
1 polymer ?
#
loop_
_entity_poly.entity_id
_entity_poly.type
_entity_poly.pdbx_seq_one_letter_code
_entity_poly.pdbx_strand_id
1 'polypeptide(L)' 'MAEHHSGPVDVGASMDYPEHEKTYLMFLSASKYGTLFCVALLIAMAAAFFTTMGFFSSLVLFILLNVAGFFFLR' A
#
# COMPACT_ATOMS: atom_id res chain seq x y z
N MET A 1 -13.46 36.50 22.86
CA MET A 1 -14.41 35.37 23.07
C MET A 1 -15.45 35.51 21.98
N ALA A 2 -15.38 34.68 20.95
CA ALA A 2 -16.36 34.72 19.87
C ALA A 2 -17.67 34.10 20.36
N GLU A 3 -18.75 34.84 20.14
CA GLU A 3 -20.15 34.52 20.39
C GLU A 3 -20.48 33.05 20.10
N HIS A 4 -21.07 32.36 21.08
CA HIS A 4 -21.60 31.01 20.91
C HIS A 4 -22.84 31.07 20.00
N HIS A 5 -22.67 30.82 18.70
CA HIS A 5 -23.79 30.49 17.82
C HIS A 5 -24.31 29.09 18.15
N SER A 6 -25.32 29.00 19.02
CA SER A 6 -26.14 27.80 19.18
C SER A 6 -27.19 27.74 18.07
N GLY A 7 -26.73 27.52 16.84
CA GLY A 7 -27.60 27.02 15.76
C GLY A 7 -28.06 25.59 16.09
N PRO A 8 -29.05 25.04 15.36
CA PRO A 8 -29.36 23.61 15.45
C PRO A 8 -28.04 22.85 15.35
N VAL A 9 -27.79 21.89 16.24
CA VAL A 9 -26.61 21.02 16.12
C VAL A 9 -26.61 20.51 14.69
N ASP A 10 -25.69 21.01 13.88
CA ASP A 10 -25.49 20.60 12.49
C ASP A 10 -24.90 19.18 12.58
N VAL A 11 -25.77 18.24 12.93
CA VAL A 11 -25.55 16.82 12.72
C VAL A 11 -25.63 16.67 11.22
N GLY A 12 -24.55 17.04 10.53
CA GLY A 12 -24.49 17.14 9.08
C GLY A 12 -25.12 15.92 8.42
N ALA A 13 -25.65 16.11 7.20
CA ALA A 13 -26.37 15.06 6.47
C ALA A 13 -25.64 13.70 6.55
N SER A 14 -26.41 12.61 6.65
CA SER A 14 -25.88 11.25 6.74
C SER A 14 -24.85 10.99 5.63
N MET A 15 -23.61 10.71 6.03
CA MET A 15 -22.50 10.49 5.11
C MET A 15 -22.68 9.16 4.35
N ASP A 16 -22.42 9.19 3.04
CA ASP A 16 -22.50 8.01 2.17
C ASP A 16 -21.22 7.14 2.29
N TYR A 17 -21.13 6.37 3.37
CA TYR A 17 -19.97 5.51 3.68
C TYR A 17 -19.55 4.49 2.59
N PRO A 18 -20.46 3.85 1.84
CA PRO A 18 -20.09 2.83 0.85
C PRO A 18 -18.94 3.19 -0.10
N GLU A 19 -18.95 4.36 -0.72
CA GLU A 19 -17.88 4.76 -1.66
C GLU A 19 -16.60 5.21 -0.95
N HIS A 20 -16.72 5.77 0.26
CA HIS A 20 -15.56 6.10 1.10
C HIS A 20 -14.80 4.84 1.51
N GLU A 21 -15.49 3.82 2.00
CA GLU A 21 -14.89 2.55 2.41
C GLU A 21 -14.23 1.85 1.23
N LYS A 22 -14.92 1.77 0.09
CA LYS A 22 -14.39 1.16 -1.13
C LYS A 22 -13.08 1.81 -1.59
N THR A 23 -13.04 3.14 -1.62
CA THR A 23 -11.83 3.88 -2.01
C THR A 23 -10.70 3.67 -1.01
N TYR A 24 -11.02 3.66 0.29
CA TYR A 24 -10.04 3.41 1.34
C TYR A 24 -9.48 1.97 1.27
N LEU A 25 -10.31 0.96 1.00
CA LEU A 25 -9.86 -0.42 0.82
C LEU A 25 -8.97 -0.59 -0.42
N MET A 26 -9.27 0.12 -1.51
CA MET A 26 -8.40 0.17 -2.69
C MET A 26 -7.06 0.82 -2.35
N PHE A 27 -7.05 1.95 -1.63
CA PHE A 27 -5.83 2.59 -1.15
C PHE A 27 -4.99 1.65 -0.29
N LEU A 28 -5.59 1.02 0.73
CA LEU A 28 -4.90 0.06 1.59
C LEU A 28 -4.29 -1.10 0.79
N SER A 29 -5.03 -1.66 -0.16
CA SER A 29 -4.54 -2.74 -1.01
C SER A 29 -3.38 -2.28 -1.88
N ALA A 30 -3.50 -1.12 -2.52
CA ALA A 30 -2.45 -0.55 -3.36
C ALA A 30 -1.19 -0.21 -2.55
N SER A 31 -1.33 0.38 -1.37
CA SER A 31 -0.20 0.64 -0.48
C SER A 31 0.46 -0.66 -0.01
N LYS A 32 -0.31 -1.64 0.43
CA LYS A 32 0.21 -2.94 0.90
C LYS A 32 1.05 -3.65 -0.16
N TYR A 33 0.49 -3.84 -1.36
CA TYR A 33 1.20 -4.55 -2.43
C TYR A 33 2.24 -3.67 -3.13
N GLY A 34 2.03 -2.36 -3.20
CA GLY A 34 3.01 -1.41 -3.74
C GLY A 34 4.28 -1.35 -2.89
N THR A 35 4.15 -1.29 -1.56
CA THR A 35 5.30 -1.34 -0.66
C THR A 35 6.05 -2.67 -0.78
N LEU A 36 5.35 -3.81 -0.85
CA LEU A 36 5.97 -5.12 -1.11
C LEU A 36 6.82 -5.09 -2.37
N PHE A 37 6.25 -4.61 -3.49
CA PHE A 37 6.93 -4.55 -4.78
C PHE A 37 8.19 -3.69 -4.72
N CYS A 38 8.10 -2.50 -4.13
CA CYS A 38 9.24 -1.59 -3.97
C CYS A 38 10.37 -2.23 -3.16
N VAL A 39 10.05 -2.85 -2.02
CA VAL A 39 11.05 -3.51 -1.16
C VAL A 39 11.69 -4.70 -1.88
N ALA A 40 10.88 -5.56 -2.52
CA ALA A 40 11.38 -6.69 -3.29
C ALA A 40 12.30 -6.26 -4.43
N LEU A 41 11.96 -5.16 -5.11
CA LEU A 41 12.79 -4.59 -6.18
C LEU A 41 14.14 -4.12 -5.65
N LEU A 42 14.16 -3.41 -4.52
CA LEU A 42 15.41 -2.95 -3.90
C LEU A 42 16.30 -4.11 -3.46
N ILE A 43 15.73 -5.19 -2.90
CA ILE A 43 16.47 -6.40 -2.53
C ILE A 43 17.06 -7.08 -3.77
N ALA A 44 16.27 -7.22 -4.84
CA ALA A 44 16.74 -7.82 -6.08
C ALA A 44 17.83 -6.98 -6.78
N MET A 45 17.71 -5.65 -6.76
CA MET A 45 18.76 -4.77 -7.27
C MET A 45 20.04 -4.88 -6.43
N ALA A 46 19.91 -5.01 -5.11
CA ALA A 46 21.06 -5.21 -4.24
C ALA A 46 21.79 -6.52 -4.58
N ALA A 47 21.04 -7.61 -4.80
CA ALA A 47 21.59 -8.88 -5.28
C ALA A 47 22.26 -8.74 -6.66
N ALA A 48 21.64 -8.04 -7.61
CA ALA A 48 22.14 -7.89 -8.97
C ALA A 48 23.47 -7.11 -9.05
N PHE A 49 23.60 -6.05 -8.24
CA PHE A 49 24.72 -5.10 -8.35
C PHE A 49 25.82 -5.29 -7.31
N PHE A 50 25.51 -5.81 -6.11
CA PHE A 50 26.50 -5.96 -5.03
C PHE A 50 26.94 -7.40 -4.79
N THR A 51 26.44 -8.37 -5.58
CA THR A 51 26.85 -9.79 -5.50
C THR A 51 27.14 -10.35 -6.89
N THR A 52 27.53 -11.63 -6.97
CA THR A 52 27.80 -12.34 -8.24
C THR A 52 26.54 -12.87 -8.94
N MET A 53 25.33 -12.59 -8.42
CA MET A 53 24.07 -13.12 -8.98
C MET A 53 23.83 -12.66 -10.44
N GLY A 54 24.08 -11.39 -10.77
CA GLY A 54 23.75 -10.85 -12.09
C GLY A 54 22.24 -10.75 -12.37
N PHE A 55 21.86 -10.35 -13.59
CA PHE A 55 20.48 -9.97 -13.93
C PHE A 55 19.46 -11.11 -13.80
N PHE A 56 19.68 -12.25 -14.46
CA PHE A 56 18.67 -13.31 -14.54
C PHE A 56 18.36 -13.96 -13.20
N SER A 57 19.37 -14.24 -12.38
CA SER A 57 19.15 -14.83 -11.05
C SER A 57 18.44 -13.84 -10.10
N SER A 58 18.79 -12.55 -10.19
CA SER A 58 18.15 -11.51 -9.39
C SER A 58 16.71 -11.24 -9.84
N LEU A 59 16.42 -11.41 -11.13
CA LEU A 59 15.05 -11.38 -11.66
C LEU A 59 14.22 -12.54 -11.12
N VAL A 60 14.80 -13.74 -11.04
CA VAL A 60 14.13 -14.89 -10.41
C VAL A 60 13.88 -14.61 -8.92
N LEU A 61 14.89 -14.09 -8.20
CA LEU A 61 14.74 -13.69 -6.80
C LEU A 61 13.60 -12.67 -6.62
N PHE A 62 13.53 -11.65 -7.48
CA PHE A 62 12.46 -10.65 -7.47
C PHE A 62 11.07 -11.26 -7.60
N ILE A 63 10.91 -12.20 -8.55
CA ILE A 63 9.64 -12.91 -8.76
C ILE A 63 9.29 -13.75 -7.52
N LEU A 64 10.26 -14.50 -6.99
CA LEU A 64 10.04 -15.34 -5.80
C LEU A 64 9.63 -14.52 -4.58
N LEU A 65 10.27 -13.36 -4.34
CA LEU A 65 9.92 -12.47 -3.24
C LEU A 65 8.51 -11.88 -3.39
N ASN A 66 8.11 -11.50 -4.60
CA ASN A 66 6.74 -11.00 -4.84
C ASN A 66 5.70 -12.10 -4.65
N VAL A 67 5.96 -13.31 -5.17
CA VAL A 67 5.04 -14.46 -5.01
C VAL A 67 4.91 -14.82 -3.52
N ALA A 68 6.03 -14.99 -2.82
CA ALA A 68 6.02 -15.30 -1.39
C ALA A 68 5.32 -14.19 -0.59
N GLY A 69 5.68 -12.92 -0.82
CA GLY A 69 5.09 -11.78 -0.15
C GLY A 69 3.58 -11.65 -0.41
N PHE A 70 3.12 -11.96 -1.62
CA PHE A 70 1.69 -11.99 -1.93
C PHE A 70 0.95 -13.02 -1.08
N PHE A 71 1.49 -14.23 -0.92
CA PHE A 71 0.89 -15.27 -0.07
C PHE A 71 0.91 -14.92 1.41
N PHE A 72 1.96 -14.25 1.90
CA PHE A 72 2.03 -13.80 3.30
C PHE A 72 1.08 -12.63 3.61
N LEU A 73 0.81 -11.76 2.64
CA LEU A 73 -0.03 -10.57 2.80
C LEU A 73 -1.49 -10.79 2.37
N ARG A 74 -1.84 -11.98 1.90
CA ARG A 74 -3.20 -12.41 1.56
C ARG A 74 -4.03 -12.56 2.84
#